data_AF-A0A924WF50-F1
#
_entry.id   AF-A0A924WF50-F1
#
_cell.length_a   1.000
_cell.length_b   1.000
_cell.length_c   1.000
_cell.angle_alpha   90.00
_cell.angle_beta   90.00
_cell.angle_gamma   90.00
#
_symmetry.space_group_name_H-M   'P 1'
#
loop_
_entity.id
_entity.type
_entity.pdbx_description
1 polymer ?
#
loop_
_entity_poly.entity_id
_entity_poly.type
_entity_poly.pdbx_seq_one_letter_code
_entity_poly.pdbx_strand_id
1 'polypeptide(L)'
;MHDQLSFSDLVETAANLDIQDYERFLVNVNTRRAQNRPDVLSKEETELLEKIYSPFPTTKKERIALLNAKIWNSTLLENEHQELLQLIEEQEIWAASRMN
;
A
#
# COMPACT_ATOMS: atom_id res chain seq x y z
N MET A 1 20.74 -11.08 -41.66
CA MET A 1 21.14 -9.67 -41.54
C MET A 1 20.04 -9.00 -40.73
N HIS A 2 20.21 -8.79 -39.43
CA HIS A 2 19.21 -8.09 -38.64
C HIS A 2 19.44 -6.60 -38.87
N ASP A 3 18.53 -5.95 -39.60
CA ASP A 3 18.51 -4.49 -39.69
C ASP A 3 18.44 -3.95 -38.26
N GLN A 4 19.50 -3.23 -37.86
CA GLN A 4 19.50 -2.47 -36.62
C GLN A 4 18.59 -1.27 -36.85
N LEU A 5 17.29 -1.44 -36.58
CA LEU A 5 16.38 -0.32 -36.42
C LEU A 5 16.96 0.60 -35.35
N SER A 6 17.27 1.84 -35.72
CA SER A 6 17.73 2.81 -34.74
C SER A 6 16.56 3.20 -33.83
N PHE A 7 16.89 3.70 -32.64
CA PHE A 7 15.87 4.24 -31.75
C PHE A 7 15.05 5.36 -32.41
N SER A 8 15.69 6.17 -33.27
CA SER A 8 15.02 7.23 -34.03
C SER A 8 13.97 6.66 -34.99
N ASP A 9 14.33 5.61 -35.72
CA ASP A 9 13.43 4.96 -36.68
C ASP A 9 12.20 4.35 -35.98
N LEU A 10 12.37 3.80 -34.78
CA LEU A 10 11.27 3.26 -33.97
C LEU A 10 10.29 4.34 -33.50
N VAL A 11 10.81 5.50 -33.06
CA VAL A 11 9.97 6.62 -32.61
C VAL A 11 9.20 7.22 -33.78
N GLU A 12 9.87 7.39 -34.92
CA GLU A 12 9.23 7.91 -36.14
C GLU A 12 8.17 6.95 -36.68
N THR A 13 8.45 5.64 -36.66
CA THR A 13 7.46 4.62 -37.04
C THR A 13 6.27 4.60 -36.09
N ALA A 14 6.50 4.74 -34.78
CA ALA A 14 5.42 4.79 -33.79
C ALA A 14 4.56 6.06 -33.94
N ALA A 15 5.14 7.19 -34.32
CA ALA A 15 4.41 8.44 -34.54
C ALA A 15 3.46 8.39 -35.75
N ASN A 16 3.70 7.49 -36.71
CA ASN A 16 2.88 7.30 -37.91
C ASN A 16 1.76 6.26 -37.73
N LEU A 17 1.65 5.65 -36.55
CA LEU A 17 0.56 4.72 -36.25
C LEU A 17 -0.77 5.46 -36.13
N ASP A 18 -1.86 4.79 -36.49
CA ASP A 18 -3.18 5.27 -36.13
C ASP A 18 -3.38 5.20 -34.60
N ILE A 19 -4.41 5.88 -34.12
CA ILE A 19 -4.65 6.00 -32.67
C ILE A 19 -4.87 4.63 -31.98
N GLN A 20 -5.47 3.65 -32.65
CA GLN A 20 -5.75 2.35 -32.04
C GLN A 20 -4.48 1.50 -31.94
N ASP A 21 -3.66 1.53 -32.99
CA ASP A 21 -2.39 0.83 -33.02
C ASP A 21 -1.32 1.51 -32.16
N TYR A 22 -1.37 2.84 -32.03
CA TYR A 22 -0.53 3.60 -31.10
C TYR A 22 -0.81 3.23 -29.63
N GLU A 23 -2.09 3.17 -29.24
CA GLU A 23 -2.49 2.72 -27.91
C GLU A 23 -2.05 1.28 -27.64
N ARG A 24 -2.21 0.38 -28.62
CA ARG A 24 -1.73 -1.01 -28.52
C ARG A 24 -0.21 -1.08 -28.39
N PHE A 25 0.52 -0.23 -29.10
CA PHE A 25 1.97 -0.12 -29.00
C PHE A 25 2.38 0.33 -27.58
N LEU A 26 1.76 1.36 -27.03
CA LEU A 26 2.03 1.84 -25.68
C LEU A 26 1.77 0.79 -24.60
N VAL A 27 0.67 0.04 -24.69
CA VAL A 27 0.36 -1.06 -23.75
C VAL A 27 1.46 -2.11 -23.78
N ASN A 28 1.93 -2.49 -24.96
CA ASN A 28 2.99 -3.50 -25.12
C ASN A 28 4.34 -3.01 -24.58
N VAL A 29 4.72 -1.76 -24.89
CA VAL A 29 5.96 -1.15 -24.39
C VAL A 29 5.93 -1.01 -22.87
N ASN A 30 4.81 -0.55 -22.30
CA ASN A 30 4.65 -0.43 -20.85
C ASN A 30 4.66 -1.79 -20.15
N THR A 31 4.06 -2.82 -20.74
CA THR A 31 4.09 -4.19 -20.21
C THR A 31 5.53 -4.73 -20.18
N ARG A 32 6.28 -4.55 -21.26
CA ARG A 32 7.69 -4.96 -21.33
C ARG A 32 8.56 -4.14 -20.37
N ARG A 33 8.29 -2.85 -20.22
CA ARG A 33 8.94 -1.98 -19.23
C ARG A 33 8.66 -2.45 -17.81
N ALA A 34 7.44 -2.87 -17.50
CA ALA A 34 7.07 -3.42 -16.19
C ALA A 34 7.77 -4.76 -15.93
N GLN A 35 7.87 -5.64 -16.93
CA GLN A 35 8.59 -6.92 -16.84
C GLN A 35 10.12 -6.75 -16.70
N ASN A 36 10.67 -5.70 -17.30
CA ASN A 36 12.10 -5.40 -17.28
C ASN A 36 12.50 -4.45 -16.14
N ARG A 37 11.55 -3.99 -15.33
CA ARG A 37 11.83 -3.22 -14.11
C ARG A 37 12.04 -4.20 -12.96
N PRO A 38 13.16 -4.11 -12.24
CA PRO A 38 13.37 -4.87 -11.00
C PRO A 38 12.45 -4.43 -9.84
N ASP A 39 11.57 -3.45 -10.03
CA ASP A 39 10.67 -2.88 -9.00
C ASP A 39 9.30 -3.60 -8.90
N VAL A 40 9.25 -4.90 -9.15
CA VAL A 40 8.15 -5.69 -8.57
C VAL A 40 8.70 -6.16 -7.23
N LEU A 41 8.25 -5.50 -6.16
CA LEU A 41 8.51 -5.93 -4.79
C LEU A 41 8.40 -7.45 -4.75
N SER A 42 9.47 -8.10 -4.31
CA SER A 42 9.44 -9.54 -4.12
C SER A 42 8.23 -9.92 -3.26
N LYS A 43 7.79 -11.17 -3.37
CA LYS A 43 6.69 -11.66 -2.52
C LYS A 43 6.98 -11.40 -1.03
N GLU A 44 8.23 -11.54 -0.62
CA GLU A 44 8.70 -11.27 0.74
C GLU A 44 8.58 -9.78 1.11
N GLU A 45 8.98 -8.86 0.22
CA GLU A 45 8.83 -7.41 0.46
C GLU A 45 7.36 -6.98 0.47
N THR A 46 6.53 -7.59 -0.37
CA THR A 46 5.08 -7.34 -0.40
C THR A 46 4.44 -7.80 0.91
N GLU A 47 4.74 -9.02 1.37
CA GLU A 47 4.26 -9.55 2.65
C GLU A 47 4.76 -8.73 3.85
N LEU A 48 6.00 -8.23 3.79
CA LEU A 48 6.55 -7.36 4.81
C LEU A 48 5.81 -6.02 4.86
N LEU A 49 5.56 -5.41 3.70
CA LEU A 49 4.80 -4.16 3.62
C LEU A 49 3.35 -4.35 4.09
N GLU A 50 2.69 -5.45 3.73
CA GLU A 50 1.36 -5.78 4.24
C GLU A 50 1.32 -5.91 5.77
N LYS A 51 2.35 -6.48 6.40
CA LYS A 51 2.48 -6.54 7.86
C LYS A 51 2.68 -5.16 8.48
N ILE A 52 3.53 -4.33 7.88
CA ILE A 52 3.80 -2.95 8.35
C ILE A 52 2.53 -2.09 8.24
N TYR A 53 1.81 -2.19 7.11
CA TYR A 53 0.62 -1.39 6.82
C TYR A 53 -0.69 -1.96 7.34
N SER A 54 -0.70 -3.18 7.90
CA SER A 54 -1.89 -3.70 8.59
C SER A 54 -2.26 -2.73 9.72
N PRO A 55 -3.50 -2.19 9.77
CA PRO A 55 -3.93 -1.26 10.80
C PRO A 55 -4.43 -1.98 12.07
N PHE A 56 -4.30 -1.34 13.24
CA PHE A 56 -4.86 -1.87 14.48
C PHE A 56 -6.38 -2.03 14.30
N PRO A 57 -6.99 -3.13 14.80
CA PRO A 57 -8.39 -3.46 14.50
C PRO A 57 -9.33 -2.27 14.70
N THR A 58 -10.11 -1.96 13.67
CA THR A 58 -10.99 -0.79 13.64
C THR A 58 -11.96 -0.76 14.83
N THR A 59 -12.52 -1.92 15.18
CA THR A 59 -13.43 -2.07 16.34
C THR A 59 -12.77 -1.67 17.66
N LYS A 60 -11.48 -2.00 17.85
CA LYS A 60 -10.72 -1.62 19.05
C LYS A 60 -10.38 -0.12 19.03
N LYS A 61 -10.01 0.44 17.88
CA LYS A 61 -9.80 1.91 17.73
C LYS A 61 -11.07 2.70 18.07
N GLU A 62 -12.21 2.27 17.55
CA GLU A 62 -13.51 2.87 17.82
C GLU A 62 -13.87 2.79 19.30
N ARG A 63 -13.57 1.66 19.95
CA ARG A 63 -13.77 1.50 21.39
C ARG A 63 -12.90 2.46 22.20
N ILE A 64 -11.62 2.58 21.88
CA ILE A 64 -10.71 3.57 22.50
C ILE A 64 -11.26 4.99 22.32
N ALA A 65 -11.69 5.35 21.10
CA ALA A 65 -12.24 6.67 20.83
C ALA A 65 -13.51 6.97 21.66
N LEU A 66 -14.41 5.99 21.79
CA LEU A 66 -15.60 6.09 22.62
C LEU A 66 -15.26 6.29 24.11
N LEU A 67 -14.32 5.50 24.64
CA LEU A 67 -13.89 5.60 26.03
C LEU A 67 -13.20 6.93 26.31
N ASN A 68 -12.37 7.42 25.37
CA ASN A 68 -11.78 8.76 25.47
C ASN A 68 -12.85 9.87 25.44
N ALA A 69 -13.89 9.74 24.63
CA ALA A 69 -15.01 10.68 24.65
C ALA A 69 -15.72 10.70 26.01
N LYS A 70 -15.84 9.54 26.68
CA LYS A 70 -16.39 9.45 28.04
C LYS A 70 -15.50 10.12 29.09
N ILE A 71 -14.17 10.11 28.92
CA ILE A 71 -13.25 10.89 29.77
C ILE A 71 -13.57 12.38 29.65
N TRP A 72 -13.65 12.90 28.42
CA TRP A 72 -13.98 14.31 28.18
C TRP A 72 -15.32 14.72 28.76
N ASN A 73 -16.30 13.80 28.75
CA ASN A 73 -17.62 14.02 29.33
C ASN A 73 -17.69 13.71 30.84
N SER A 74 -16.59 13.28 31.48
CA SER A 74 -16.57 12.85 32.89
C SER A 74 -17.59 11.76 33.22
N THR A 75 -17.91 10.88 32.25
CA THR A 75 -18.89 9.78 32.37
C THR A 75 -18.23 8.40 32.34
N LEU A 76 -16.90 8.34 32.41
CA LEU A 76 -16.17 7.06 32.35
C LEU A 76 -16.31 6.32 33.70
N LEU A 77 -16.72 5.05 33.63
CA LEU A 77 -16.79 4.17 34.80
C LEU A 77 -15.45 3.49 35.07
N GLU A 78 -15.22 3.03 36.31
CA GLU A 78 -13.95 2.39 36.69
C GLU A 78 -13.64 1.14 35.84
N ASN A 79 -14.63 0.29 35.57
CA ASN A 79 -14.45 -0.87 34.71
C ASN A 79 -14.10 -0.49 33.26
N GLU A 80 -14.66 0.62 32.77
CA GLU A 80 -14.37 1.15 31.43
C GLU A 80 -12.99 1.83 31.37
N HIS A 81 -12.52 2.37 32.49
CA HIS A 81 -11.15 2.85 32.63
C HIS A 81 -10.14 1.71 32.58
N GLN A 82 -10.39 0.60 33.29
CA GLN A 82 -9.56 -0.60 33.19
C GLN A 82 -9.56 -1.18 31.77
N GLU A 83 -10.72 -1.20 31.10
CA GLU A 83 -10.82 -1.60 29.69
C GLU A 83 -9.98 -0.69 28.77
N LEU A 84 -10.01 0.62 28.98
CA LEU A 84 -9.21 1.57 28.21
C LEU A 84 -7.71 1.30 28.36
N LEU A 85 -7.24 1.06 29.59
CA LEU A 85 -5.83 0.73 29.84
C LEU A 85 -5.42 -0.55 29.11
N GLN A 86 -6.25 -1.60 29.15
CA GLN A 86 -5.99 -2.84 28.42
C GLN A 86 -5.91 -2.63 26.91
N LEU A 87 -6.84 -1.84 26.35
CA LEU A 87 -6.86 -1.55 24.92
C LEU A 87 -5.64 -0.72 24.46
N ILE A 88 -5.13 0.17 25.30
CA ILE A 88 -3.90 0.93 25.05
C ILE A 88 -2.69 -0.01 25.07
N GLU A 89 -2.58 -0.89 26.08
CA GLU A 89 -1.50 -1.87 26.18
C GLU A 89 -1.49 -2.81 24.97
N GLU A 90 -2.65 -3.30 24.53
CA GLU A 90 -2.77 -4.10 23.31
C GLU A 90 -2.33 -3.33 22.06
N GLN A 91 -2.64 -2.03 21.98
CA GLN A 91 -2.21 -1.18 20.86
C GLN A 91 -0.69 -0.99 20.86
N GLU A 92 -0.07 -0.82 22.02
CA GLU A 92 1.39 -0.69 22.17
C GLU A 92 2.10 -1.99 21.78
N ILE A 93 1.63 -3.14 22.28
CA ILE A 93 2.16 -4.47 21.90
C ILE A 93 2.05 -4.68 20.39
N TRP A 94 0.89 -4.32 19.81
CA TRP A 94 0.64 -4.44 18.38
C TRP A 94 1.49 -3.45 17.55
N ALA A 95 1.86 -2.29 18.09
CA ALA A 95 2.80 -1.38 17.45
C ALA A 95 4.24 -1.91 17.52
N ALA A 96 4.67 -2.42 18.67
CA ALA A 96 6.01 -2.95 18.90
C ALA A 96 6.30 -4.21 18.05
N SER A 97 5.31 -5.09 17.88
CA SER A 97 5.46 -6.31 17.07
C SER A 97 5.65 -6.06 15.57
N ARG A 98 5.41 -4.82 15.10
CA ARG A 98 5.64 -4.41 13.71
C ARG A 98 6.96 -3.66 13.49
N MET A 99 7.65 -3.30 14.57
CA MET A 99 8.95 -2.62 14.53
C MET A 99 10.14 -3.58 14.69
N ASN A 100 9.89 -4.84 15.08
CA ASN A 100 10.87 -5.92 15.17
C ASN A 100 10.71 -6.90 14.01
#